data_AF-A0A968KB32-F1
#
_entry.id   AF-A0A968KB32-F1
#
_cell.length_a   1.000
_cell.length_b   1.000
_cell.length_c   1.000
_cell.angle_alpha   90.00
_cell.angle_beta   90.00
_cell.angle_gamma   90.00
#
_symmetry.space_group_name_H-M   'P 1'
#
loop_
_entity.id
_entity.type
_entity.pdbx_description
1 polymer ?
#
loop_
_entity_poly.entity_id
_entity_poly.type
_entity_poly.pdbx_seq_one_letter_code
_entity_poly.pdbx_strand_id
1 'polypeptide(L)'
;MRFIYSEWDDSVIEKLQNLKDLMSIFNYLLLQVNGDAEMALELMRKLQRMGVLPEDFELDDFEKNLEKSNIVSWQGDNISLTRKGEKSLRQDAFENIFEHLRKSGAGGHIIPHGGGSSEEALPEKREYRFGDEFNHIDFQNSLMNTIKRTGSLGLNMDEKDLEVYDTEQMTNCATVMLIDISHSMVLYGEDRITPAKQVALAFSELILTKYPKDSLNIVLFGDFAREVKVKDLPYIGVGPYHTNTKAGLEMARNILLKKKN
;
A
#
# COMPACT_ATOMS: atom_id res chain seq x y z
N MET A 1 6.99 -20.07 22.62
CA MET A 1 7.98 -19.41 21.76
C MET A 1 9.30 -19.33 22.53
N ARG A 2 10.41 -19.76 21.93
CA ARG A 2 11.76 -19.46 22.44
C ARG A 2 12.20 -18.18 21.75
N PHE A 3 12.30 -17.08 22.50
CA PHE A 3 12.92 -15.86 22.01
C PHE A 3 14.43 -16.00 22.17
N ILE A 4 15.17 -15.83 21.08
CA ILE A 4 16.62 -15.79 21.06
C ILE A 4 16.98 -14.31 20.96
N TYR A 5 17.59 -13.76 22.00
CA TYR A 5 18.07 -12.39 22.01
C TYR A 5 19.52 -12.40 21.54
N SER A 6 19.82 -11.68 20.46
CA SER A 6 21.18 -11.43 19.96
C SER A 6 21.53 -9.96 20.13
N GLU A 7 22.82 -9.63 20.01
CA GLU A 7 23.25 -8.23 19.89
C GLU A 7 22.59 -7.60 18.65
N TRP A 8 22.27 -6.32 18.79
CA TRP A 8 21.67 -5.51 17.73
C TRP A 8 22.72 -5.22 16.65
N ASP A 9 22.40 -5.52 15.40
CA ASP A 9 23.27 -5.32 14.24
C ASP A 9 22.56 -4.43 13.22
N ASP A 10 22.96 -3.16 13.14
CA ASP A 10 22.39 -2.17 12.23
C ASP A 10 22.48 -2.62 10.76
N SER A 11 23.49 -3.43 10.41
CA SER A 11 23.65 -3.95 9.04
C SER A 11 22.53 -4.91 8.63
N VAL A 12 21.83 -5.53 9.61
CA VAL A 12 20.69 -6.41 9.35
C VAL A 12 19.48 -5.61 8.91
N ILE A 13 19.21 -4.45 9.52
CA ILE A 13 18.08 -3.60 9.15
C ILE A 13 18.27 -3.01 7.75
N GLU A 14 19.47 -2.51 7.47
CA GLU A 14 19.81 -1.98 6.15
C GLU A 14 19.64 -3.06 5.07
N LYS A 15 20.12 -4.29 5.33
CA LYS A 15 19.88 -5.44 4.44
C LYS A 15 18.41 -5.78 4.27
N LEU A 16 17.59 -5.68 5.32
CA LEU A 16 16.16 -5.96 5.26
C LEU A 16 15.39 -4.90 4.46
N GLN A 17 15.75 -3.62 4.60
CA GLN A 17 15.20 -2.52 3.80
C GLN A 17 15.59 -2.69 2.33
N ASN A 18 16.88 -2.92 2.07
CA ASN A 18 17.38 -3.18 0.72
C ASN A 18 16.69 -4.38 0.08
N LEU A 19 16.44 -5.45 0.82
CA LEU A 19 15.72 -6.62 0.33
C LEU A 19 14.26 -6.31 0.00
N LYS A 20 13.57 -5.50 0.83
CA LYS A 20 12.20 -5.05 0.57
C LYS A 20 12.12 -4.25 -0.73
N ASP A 21 13.06 -3.34 -0.94
CA ASP A 21 13.13 -2.50 -2.15
C ASP A 21 13.47 -3.33 -3.40
N LEU A 22 14.38 -4.30 -3.29
CA LEU A 22 14.66 -5.22 -4.40
C LEU A 22 13.46 -6.12 -4.72
N MET A 23 12.72 -6.57 -3.71
CA MET A 23 11.48 -7.35 -3.91
C MET A 23 10.41 -6.54 -4.65
N SER A 24 10.20 -5.27 -4.28
CA SER A 24 9.21 -4.43 -4.94
C SER A 24 9.58 -4.16 -6.41
N ILE A 25 10.85 -3.90 -6.68
CA ILE A 25 11.39 -3.76 -8.05
C ILE A 25 11.23 -5.05 -8.84
N PHE A 26 11.60 -6.19 -8.25
CA PHE A 26 11.45 -7.50 -8.87
C PHE A 26 9.99 -7.80 -9.22
N ASN A 27 9.06 -7.58 -8.29
CA ASN A 27 7.63 -7.78 -8.51
C ASN A 27 7.06 -6.82 -9.56
N TYR A 28 7.52 -5.56 -9.59
CA TYR A 28 7.17 -4.62 -10.65
C TYR A 28 7.64 -5.10 -12.02
N LEU A 29 8.89 -5.55 -12.14
CA LEU A 29 9.45 -6.07 -13.39
C LEU A 29 8.74 -7.35 -13.83
N LEU A 30 8.45 -8.28 -12.92
CA LEU A 30 7.65 -9.48 -13.16
C LEU A 30 6.30 -9.15 -13.83
N LEU A 31 5.61 -8.10 -13.40
CA LEU A 31 4.37 -7.66 -14.05
C LEU A 31 4.60 -7.20 -15.49
N GLN A 32 5.70 -6.52 -15.78
CA GLN A 32 6.04 -6.04 -17.12
C GLN A 32 6.43 -7.17 -18.07
N VAL A 33 6.99 -8.26 -17.54
CA VAL A 33 7.47 -9.42 -18.32
C VAL A 33 6.52 -10.61 -18.22
N ASN A 34 5.25 -10.38 -17.87
CA ASN A 34 4.19 -11.39 -17.82
C ASN A 34 4.50 -12.59 -16.90
N GLY A 35 5.23 -12.36 -15.80
CA GLY A 35 5.58 -13.38 -14.81
C GLY A 35 6.85 -14.18 -15.14
N ASP A 36 7.60 -13.81 -16.18
CA ASP A 36 8.89 -14.42 -16.49
C ASP A 36 9.96 -13.99 -15.47
N ALA A 37 10.30 -14.88 -14.54
CA ALA A 37 11.24 -14.60 -13.48
C ALA A 37 12.68 -14.45 -13.98
N GLU A 38 13.05 -15.15 -15.06
CA GLU A 38 14.38 -15.10 -15.65
C GLU A 38 14.61 -13.74 -16.27
N MET A 39 13.66 -13.30 -17.11
CA MET A 39 13.71 -12.00 -17.77
C MET A 39 13.66 -10.85 -16.75
N ALA A 40 12.89 -11.00 -15.65
CA ALA A 40 12.86 -10.00 -14.58
C ALA A 40 14.24 -9.84 -13.89
N LEU A 41 14.92 -10.95 -13.56
CA LEU A 41 16.27 -10.91 -12.97
C LEU A 41 17.30 -10.36 -13.95
N GLU A 42 17.22 -10.72 -15.23
CA GLU A 42 18.11 -10.17 -16.25
C GLU A 42 17.96 -8.65 -16.38
N LEU A 43 16.72 -8.15 -16.32
CA LEU A 43 16.44 -6.72 -16.30
C LEU A 43 17.02 -6.04 -15.05
N MET A 44 16.92 -6.65 -13.86
CA MET A 44 17.58 -6.12 -12.65
C MET A 44 19.10 -6.03 -12.83
N ARG A 45 19.75 -7.08 -13.34
CA ARG A 45 21.20 -7.07 -13.65
C ARG A 45 21.57 -6.00 -14.68
N LYS A 46 20.68 -5.71 -15.63
CA LYS A 46 20.86 -4.62 -16.60
C LYS A 46 20.73 -3.25 -15.93
N LEU A 47 19.74 -3.06 -15.06
CA LEU A 47 19.54 -1.83 -14.29
C LEU A 47 20.74 -1.52 -13.38
N GLN A 48 21.33 -2.54 -12.77
CA GLN A 48 22.57 -2.40 -11.99
C GLN A 48 23.75 -1.96 -12.87
N ARG A 49 23.96 -2.60 -14.02
CA ARG A 49 25.01 -2.19 -14.98
C ARG A 49 24.84 -0.77 -15.52
N MET A 50 23.61 -0.25 -15.50
CA MET A 50 23.30 1.14 -15.90
C MET A 50 23.49 2.15 -14.77
N GLY A 51 23.84 1.71 -13.55
CA GLY A 51 23.96 2.56 -12.37
C GLY A 51 22.61 3.05 -11.82
N VAL A 52 21.51 2.41 -12.21
CA VAL A 52 20.16 2.73 -11.68
C VAL A 52 19.94 2.01 -10.36
N LEU A 53 20.40 0.77 -10.27
CA LEU A 53 20.52 0.06 -9.00
C LEU A 53 21.95 0.27 -8.45
N PRO A 54 22.08 0.63 -7.16
CA PRO A 54 23.36 0.68 -6.45
C PRO A 54 24.23 -0.58 -6.69
N GLU A 55 25.54 -0.37 -6.90
CA GLU A 55 26.50 -1.45 -7.19
C GLU A 55 26.77 -2.35 -5.97
N ASP A 56 26.52 -1.84 -4.76
CA ASP A 56 26.58 -2.56 -3.49
C ASP A 56 25.44 -3.57 -3.30
N PHE A 57 24.43 -3.56 -4.18
CA PHE A 57 23.40 -4.60 -4.17
C PHE A 57 23.90 -5.94 -4.73
N GLU A 58 24.05 -6.92 -3.87
CA GLU A 58 24.39 -8.29 -4.26
C GLU A 58 23.16 -9.03 -4.81
N LEU A 59 22.89 -8.87 -6.12
CA LEU A 59 21.77 -9.54 -6.80
C LEU A 59 21.83 -11.08 -6.70
N ASP A 60 23.03 -11.65 -6.64
CA ASP A 60 23.21 -13.10 -6.44
C ASP A 60 22.67 -13.56 -5.07
N ASP A 61 22.82 -12.73 -4.04
CA ASP A 61 22.30 -13.01 -2.70
C ASP A 61 20.79 -12.79 -2.64
N PHE A 62 20.27 -11.81 -3.38
CA PHE A 62 18.84 -11.64 -3.60
C PHE A 62 18.21 -12.88 -4.26
N GLU A 63 18.80 -13.41 -5.34
CA GLU A 63 18.34 -14.62 -6.02
C GLU A 63 18.32 -15.84 -5.08
N LYS A 64 19.37 -16.04 -4.29
CA LYS A 64 19.39 -17.10 -3.26
C LYS A 64 18.29 -16.91 -2.22
N ASN A 65 18.00 -15.67 -1.83
CA ASN A 65 16.93 -15.37 -0.88
C ASN A 65 15.54 -15.63 -1.48
N LEU A 66 15.31 -15.34 -2.76
CA LEU A 66 14.08 -15.71 -3.47
C LEU A 66 13.87 -17.23 -3.45
N GLU A 67 14.92 -18.01 -3.67
CA GLU A 67 14.85 -19.48 -3.62
C GLU A 67 14.64 -20.00 -2.19
N LYS A 68 15.42 -19.53 -1.22
CA LYS A 68 15.28 -19.90 0.20
C LYS A 68 13.89 -19.58 0.76
N SER A 69 13.32 -18.45 0.33
CA SER A 69 11.98 -18.03 0.73
C SER A 69 10.88 -18.74 -0.05
N ASN A 70 11.24 -19.62 -0.99
CA ASN A 70 10.34 -20.39 -1.85
C ASN A 70 9.45 -19.46 -2.70
N ILE A 71 9.94 -18.30 -3.12
CA ILE A 71 9.25 -17.37 -4.04
C ILE A 71 9.47 -17.83 -5.49
N VAL A 72 10.69 -18.24 -5.80
CA VAL A 72 11.08 -18.83 -7.08
C VAL A 72 11.58 -20.26 -6.87
N SER A 73 11.52 -21.07 -7.92
CA SER A 73 12.12 -22.41 -7.95
C SER A 73 12.90 -22.61 -9.24
N TRP A 74 14.04 -23.27 -9.11
CA TRP A 74 14.88 -23.71 -10.22
C TRP A 74 14.44 -25.10 -10.68
N GLN A 75 14.20 -25.24 -11.99
CA GLN A 75 13.97 -26.51 -12.67
C GLN A 75 15.06 -26.69 -13.72
N GLY A 76 16.20 -27.26 -13.31
CA GLY A 76 17.41 -27.25 -14.13
C GLY A 76 17.93 -25.82 -14.26
N ASP A 77 18.09 -25.35 -15.49
CA ASP A 77 18.57 -23.98 -15.78
C ASP A 77 17.44 -22.94 -15.78
N ASN A 78 16.18 -23.36 -15.73
CA ASN A 78 15.04 -22.45 -15.80
C ASN A 78 14.56 -22.05 -14.41
N ILE A 79 14.36 -20.76 -14.20
CA ILE A 79 13.74 -20.21 -13.00
C ILE A 79 12.24 -19.97 -13.23
N SER A 80 11.41 -20.32 -12.26
CA SER A 80 9.96 -20.13 -12.33
C SER A 80 9.40 -19.61 -11.01
N LEU A 81 8.32 -18.82 -11.08
CA LEU A 81 7.58 -18.42 -9.89
C LEU A 81 6.90 -19.63 -9.25
N THR A 82 6.98 -19.74 -7.93
CA THR A 82 6.20 -20.72 -7.18
C THR A 82 4.80 -20.15 -6.87
N ARG A 83 3.89 -21.00 -6.40
CA ARG A 83 2.57 -20.56 -5.87
C ARG A 83 2.69 -19.48 -4.78
N LYS A 84 3.77 -19.51 -3.99
CA LYS A 84 4.02 -18.50 -2.95
C LYS A 84 4.48 -17.19 -3.58
N GLY A 85 5.36 -17.24 -4.58
CA GLY A 85 5.77 -16.06 -5.34
C GLY A 85 4.61 -15.41 -6.07
N GLU A 86 3.78 -16.20 -6.78
CA GLU A 86 2.56 -15.70 -7.41
C GLU A 86 1.61 -15.03 -6.41
N LYS A 87 1.49 -15.58 -5.20
CA LYS A 87 0.68 -14.98 -4.14
C LYS A 87 1.26 -13.65 -3.68
N SER A 88 2.58 -13.59 -3.45
CA SER A 88 3.28 -12.36 -3.08
C SER A 88 3.07 -11.28 -4.14
N LEU A 89 3.29 -11.62 -5.42
CA LEU A 89 3.09 -10.72 -6.54
C LEU A 89 1.68 -10.11 -6.56
N ARG A 90 0.64 -10.91 -6.28
CA ARG A 90 -0.74 -10.41 -6.18
C ARG A 90 -0.96 -9.48 -4.98
N GLN A 91 -0.32 -9.74 -3.86
CA GLN A 91 -0.44 -8.90 -2.66
C GLN A 91 0.27 -7.56 -2.88
N ASP A 92 1.51 -7.59 -3.36
CA ASP A 92 2.30 -6.40 -3.68
C ASP A 92 1.62 -5.54 -4.75
N ALA A 93 1.12 -6.16 -5.83
CA ALA A 93 0.39 -5.44 -6.88
C ALA A 93 -0.87 -4.74 -6.34
N PHE A 94 -1.52 -5.32 -5.33
CA PHE A 94 -2.67 -4.69 -4.68
C PHE A 94 -2.25 -3.54 -3.76
N GLU A 95 -1.20 -3.72 -2.97
CA GLU A 95 -0.71 -2.71 -2.03
C GLU A 95 -0.15 -1.48 -2.76
N ASN A 96 0.53 -1.67 -3.89
CA ASN A 96 1.03 -0.59 -4.75
C ASN A 96 -0.07 0.39 -5.23
N ILE A 97 -1.33 -0.05 -5.32
CA ILE A 97 -2.47 0.82 -5.66
C ILE A 97 -2.66 1.91 -4.60
N PHE A 98 -2.32 1.62 -3.34
CA PHE A 98 -2.54 2.50 -2.17
C PHE A 98 -1.25 3.11 -1.61
N GLU A 99 -0.09 2.82 -2.19
CA GLU A 99 1.21 3.29 -1.68
C GLU A 99 1.37 4.82 -1.78
N HIS A 100 0.84 5.43 -2.82
CA HIS A 100 1.01 6.86 -3.12
C HIS A 100 -0.10 7.74 -2.55
N LEU A 101 -0.75 7.31 -1.46
CA LEU A 101 -1.79 8.10 -0.83
C LEU A 101 -1.21 9.34 -0.14
N ARG A 102 -1.87 10.47 -0.35
CA ARG A 102 -1.56 11.71 0.35
C ARG A 102 -2.23 11.70 1.73
N LYS A 103 -1.65 12.45 2.68
CA LYS A 103 -2.24 12.70 4.00
C LYS A 103 -3.69 13.18 3.85
N SER A 104 -4.63 12.42 4.43
CA SER A 104 -6.06 12.60 4.17
C SER A 104 -6.91 11.87 5.22
N GLY A 105 -7.55 12.61 6.14
CA GLY A 105 -8.29 12.06 7.28
C GLY A 105 -7.55 10.99 8.11
N ALA A 106 -8.25 10.33 9.03
CA ALA A 106 -7.77 9.12 9.72
C ALA A 106 -8.34 7.88 9.01
N GLY A 107 -7.51 6.90 8.68
CA GLY A 107 -7.94 5.70 7.95
C GLY A 107 -7.13 4.44 8.22
N GLY A 108 -7.08 3.54 7.23
CA GLY A 108 -6.50 2.19 7.34
C GLY A 108 -5.18 2.01 6.60
N HIS A 109 -4.70 3.04 5.88
CA HIS A 109 -3.50 2.96 5.04
C HIS A 109 -2.33 3.68 5.69
N ILE A 110 -1.23 2.98 5.88
CA ILE A 110 0.00 3.54 6.48
C ILE A 110 0.68 4.44 5.45
N ILE A 111 0.98 5.68 5.84
CA ILE A 111 1.82 6.60 5.06
C ILE A 111 3.19 6.71 5.78
N PRO A 112 4.31 6.74 5.05
CA PRO A 112 5.66 6.88 5.62
C PRO A 112 5.98 8.31 6.11
N HIS A 113 5.02 8.98 6.75
CA HIS A 113 5.22 10.30 7.37
C HIS A 113 4.92 10.20 8.87
N GLY A 114 5.85 10.67 9.71
CA GLY A 114 5.68 10.76 11.15
C GLY A 114 4.69 11.85 11.58
N GLY A 115 4.34 11.87 12.87
CA GLY A 115 3.28 12.74 13.41
C GLY A 115 1.88 12.21 13.11
N GLY A 116 1.73 10.89 13.23
CA GLY A 116 0.55 10.15 12.84
C GLY A 116 -0.63 10.15 13.81
N SER A 117 -1.62 9.34 13.48
CA SER A 117 -2.84 9.11 14.28
C SER A 117 -3.07 7.61 14.51
N SER A 118 -2.02 6.80 14.34
CA SER A 118 -2.06 5.39 14.69
C SER A 118 -2.13 5.25 16.21
N GLU A 119 -2.82 4.21 16.68
CA GLU A 119 -2.82 3.83 18.08
C GLU A 119 -1.44 3.29 18.51
N GLU A 120 -0.69 2.71 17.56
CA GLU A 120 0.62 2.12 17.82
C GLU A 120 1.73 3.18 17.81
N ALA A 121 2.43 3.25 18.94
CA ALA A 121 3.62 4.06 19.14
C ALA A 121 4.83 3.43 18.46
N LEU A 122 5.56 4.23 17.70
CA LEU A 122 6.88 3.95 17.20
C LEU A 122 7.92 4.09 18.34
N PRO A 123 9.09 3.41 18.23
CA PRO A 123 10.16 3.57 19.20
C PRO A 123 10.79 4.98 19.21
N GLU A 124 10.68 5.69 18.09
CA GLU A 124 11.18 7.04 17.90
C GLU A 124 10.41 8.03 18.77
N LYS A 125 11.11 9.06 19.24
CA LYS A 125 10.52 10.13 20.06
C LYS A 125 10.66 11.45 19.38
N ARG A 126 9.69 12.31 19.62
CA ARG A 126 9.69 13.69 19.15
C ARG A 126 9.12 14.61 20.23
N GLU A 127 9.38 15.90 20.05
CA GLU A 127 8.76 16.93 20.87
C GLU A 127 7.23 16.90 20.73
N TYR A 128 6.55 17.10 21.86
CA TYR A 128 5.10 17.24 21.91
C TYR A 128 4.63 18.40 21.04
N ARG A 129 3.53 18.20 20.33
CA ARG A 129 2.79 19.24 19.62
C ARG A 129 1.35 19.24 20.09
N PHE A 130 0.78 20.43 20.20
CA PHE A 130 -0.63 20.59 20.53
C PHE A 130 -1.51 19.73 19.63
N GLY A 131 -2.28 18.83 20.25
CA GLY A 131 -3.14 17.85 19.58
C GLY A 131 -2.65 16.40 19.65
N ASP A 132 -1.41 16.16 20.10
CA ASP A 132 -0.91 14.81 20.35
C ASP A 132 -1.66 14.13 21.49
N GLU A 133 -1.85 12.81 21.39
CA GLU A 133 -2.53 12.04 22.41
C GLU A 133 -1.68 11.92 23.67
N PHE A 134 -2.32 12.11 24.84
CA PHE A 134 -1.64 12.01 26.14
C PHE A 134 -1.06 10.62 26.42
N ASN A 135 -1.60 9.58 25.77
CA ASN A 135 -1.17 8.20 25.95
C ASN A 135 0.22 7.94 25.36
N HIS A 136 0.68 8.77 24.41
CA HIS A 136 2.00 8.65 23.79
C HIS A 136 3.08 9.46 24.49
N ILE A 137 2.76 10.20 25.56
CA ILE A 137 3.75 10.98 26.32
C ILE A 137 4.71 10.06 27.08
N ASP A 138 6.00 10.21 26.84
CA ASP A 138 7.04 9.60 27.66
C ASP A 138 7.29 10.46 28.91
N PHE A 139 6.56 10.15 29.98
CA PHE A 139 6.69 10.88 31.24
C PHE A 139 8.09 10.82 31.85
N GLN A 140 8.85 9.75 31.60
CA GLN A 140 10.18 9.59 32.19
C GLN A 140 11.18 10.54 31.53
N ASN A 141 11.22 10.60 30.20
CA ASN A 141 12.09 11.55 29.50
C ASN A 141 11.59 12.98 29.64
N SER A 142 10.28 13.19 29.67
CA SER A 142 9.71 14.52 29.92
C SER A 142 10.11 15.08 31.29
N LEU A 143 10.08 14.24 32.32
CA LEU A 143 10.56 14.61 33.65
C LEU A 143 12.07 14.87 33.67
N MET A 144 12.85 14.03 32.98
CA MET A 144 14.29 14.22 32.87
C MET A 144 14.65 15.54 32.17
N ASN A 145 13.93 15.90 31.10
CA ASN A 145 14.08 17.16 30.38
C ASN A 145 13.72 18.35 31.27
N THR A 146 12.63 18.23 32.05
CA THR A 146 12.26 19.24 33.05
C THR A 146 13.39 19.45 34.07
N ILE A 147 13.92 18.36 34.65
CA ILE A 147 15.01 18.42 35.64
C ILE A 147 16.26 19.06 35.02
N LYS A 148 16.63 18.68 33.79
CA LYS A 148 17.76 19.28 33.08
C LYS A 148 17.57 20.78 32.87
N ARG A 149 16.36 21.23 32.55
CA ARG A 149 16.05 22.64 32.30
C ARG A 149 15.97 23.48 33.56
N THR A 150 15.32 23.00 34.62
CA THR A 150 15.04 23.79 35.83
C THR A 150 16.05 23.55 36.96
N GLY A 151 16.80 22.45 36.93
CA GLY A 151 17.63 22.01 38.06
C GLY A 151 16.83 21.61 39.30
N SER A 152 15.51 21.46 39.18
CA SER A 152 14.60 21.08 40.26
C SER A 152 13.95 19.73 39.95
N LEU A 153 13.37 19.06 40.96
CA LEU A 153 12.77 17.72 40.86
C LEU A 153 11.44 17.68 40.07
N GLY A 154 11.30 18.44 38.99
CA GLY A 154 10.13 18.39 38.11
C GLY A 154 8.94 19.25 38.54
N LEU A 155 9.11 20.17 39.49
CA LEU A 155 8.02 21.01 40.03
C LEU A 155 7.51 22.08 39.05
N ASN A 156 8.17 22.29 37.92
CA ASN A 156 7.81 23.32 36.94
C ASN A 156 8.02 22.80 35.51
N MET A 157 7.22 21.79 35.12
CA MET A 157 7.19 21.20 33.79
C MET A 157 6.48 22.12 32.80
N ASP A 158 7.08 22.31 31.63
CA ASP A 158 6.57 23.15 30.54
C ASP A 158 6.31 22.27 29.30
N GLU A 159 5.49 22.73 28.37
CA GLU A 159 5.09 21.96 27.17
C GLU A 159 6.31 21.51 26.35
N LYS A 160 7.34 22.37 26.29
CA LYS A 160 8.62 22.09 25.61
C LYS A 160 9.46 20.98 26.26
N ASP A 161 9.14 20.57 27.49
CA ASP A 161 9.82 19.46 28.13
C ASP A 161 9.18 18.12 27.75
N LEU A 162 7.97 18.13 27.18
CA LEU A 162 7.22 16.92 26.86
C LEU A 162 7.79 16.25 25.60
N GLU A 163 8.12 14.98 25.73
CA GLU A 163 8.42 14.08 24.62
C GLU A 163 7.26 13.09 24.44
N VAL A 164 6.92 12.84 23.18
CA VAL A 164 5.97 11.80 22.79
C VAL A 164 6.66 10.76 21.93
N TYR A 165 6.23 9.51 22.07
CA TYR A 165 6.52 8.50 21.06
C TYR A 165 5.84 8.89 19.75
N ASP A 166 6.57 8.82 18.64
CA ASP A 166 5.98 9.09 17.34
C ASP A 166 4.99 7.98 16.97
N THR A 167 4.09 8.23 16.04
CA THR A 167 3.11 7.24 15.58
C THR A 167 3.04 7.22 14.07
N GLU A 168 2.68 6.07 13.52
CA GLU A 168 2.43 5.98 12.09
C GLU A 168 1.20 6.80 11.69
N GLN A 169 1.26 7.45 10.54
CA GLN A 169 0.12 8.18 10.03
C GLN A 169 -0.76 7.28 9.18
N MET A 170 -2.00 7.04 9.64
CA MET A 170 -2.97 6.25 8.90
C MET A 170 -3.97 7.14 8.16
N THR A 171 -4.06 7.01 6.84
CA THR A 171 -4.93 7.81 5.97
C THR A 171 -6.11 6.98 5.48
N ASN A 172 -7.21 7.65 5.12
CA ASN A 172 -8.30 7.00 4.39
C ASN A 172 -8.11 7.17 2.87
N CYS A 173 -8.80 6.36 2.09
CA CYS A 173 -8.80 6.42 0.63
C CYS A 173 -10.22 6.64 0.08
N ALA A 174 -10.33 7.47 -0.96
CA ALA A 174 -11.55 7.61 -1.75
C ALA A 174 -11.37 6.94 -3.12
N THR A 175 -12.13 5.87 -3.34
CA THR A 175 -12.06 5.04 -4.54
C THR A 175 -13.34 5.20 -5.36
N VAL A 176 -13.20 5.44 -6.67
CA VAL A 176 -14.31 5.37 -7.63
C VAL A 176 -14.05 4.23 -8.60
N MET A 177 -14.93 3.23 -8.59
CA MET A 177 -14.90 2.12 -9.54
C MET A 177 -15.76 2.45 -10.76
N LEU A 178 -15.14 2.49 -11.93
CA LEU A 178 -15.83 2.66 -13.22
C LEU A 178 -16.10 1.28 -13.83
N ILE A 179 -17.36 0.99 -14.17
CA ILE A 179 -17.75 -0.27 -14.82
C ILE A 179 -18.34 0.05 -16.19
N ASP A 180 -17.70 -0.47 -17.24
CA ASP A 180 -18.21 -0.38 -18.61
C ASP A 180 -19.44 -1.26 -18.75
N ILE A 181 -20.54 -0.69 -19.23
CA ILE A 181 -21.78 -1.39 -19.56
C ILE A 181 -22.14 -1.26 -21.04
N SER A 182 -21.23 -0.77 -21.88
CA SER A 182 -21.44 -0.64 -23.33
C SER A 182 -21.64 -2.00 -23.99
N HIS A 183 -22.17 -1.99 -25.21
CA HIS A 183 -22.37 -3.19 -26.02
C HIS A 183 -21.07 -3.97 -26.29
N SER A 184 -19.89 -3.35 -26.12
CA SER A 184 -18.61 -4.05 -26.20
C SER A 184 -18.49 -5.19 -25.17
N MET A 185 -19.24 -5.12 -24.07
CA MET A 185 -19.22 -6.11 -23.00
C MET A 185 -19.93 -7.43 -23.33
N VAL A 186 -20.65 -7.52 -24.46
CA VAL A 186 -21.30 -8.75 -24.97
C VAL A 186 -20.98 -9.03 -26.44
N LEU A 187 -20.03 -8.29 -27.01
CA LEU A 187 -19.74 -8.32 -28.43
C LEU A 187 -19.09 -9.66 -28.82
N TYR A 188 -19.43 -10.17 -30.00
CA TYR A 188 -19.01 -11.49 -30.51
C TYR A 188 -19.52 -12.70 -29.69
N GLY A 189 -20.57 -12.51 -28.88
CA GLY A 189 -21.15 -13.58 -28.05
C GLY A 189 -20.34 -13.89 -26.79
N GLU A 190 -19.31 -13.08 -26.49
CA GLU A 190 -18.54 -13.18 -25.25
C GLU A 190 -19.23 -12.40 -24.12
N ASP A 191 -19.53 -13.03 -22.99
CA ASP A 191 -20.04 -12.34 -21.81
C ASP A 191 -18.89 -11.80 -20.94
N ARG A 192 -18.52 -10.54 -21.18
CA ARG A 192 -17.50 -9.82 -20.39
C ARG A 192 -18.11 -9.08 -19.19
N ILE A 193 -19.42 -8.83 -19.19
CA ILE A 193 -20.11 -8.11 -18.11
C ILE A 193 -20.21 -8.97 -16.84
N THR A 194 -20.45 -10.28 -16.97
CA THR A 194 -20.52 -11.19 -15.82
C THR A 194 -19.20 -11.29 -15.05
N PRO A 195 -18.04 -11.56 -15.67
CA PRO A 195 -16.77 -11.58 -14.95
C PRO A 195 -16.41 -10.20 -14.38
N ALA A 196 -16.67 -9.10 -15.10
CA ALA A 196 -16.45 -7.75 -14.58
C ALA A 196 -17.29 -7.49 -13.32
N LYS A 197 -18.57 -7.89 -13.34
CA LYS A 197 -19.47 -7.81 -12.18
C LYS A 197 -18.97 -8.64 -11.00
N GLN A 198 -18.47 -9.85 -11.26
CA GLN A 198 -17.90 -10.70 -10.21
C GLN A 198 -16.68 -10.04 -9.54
N VAL A 199 -15.77 -9.47 -10.34
CA VAL A 199 -14.60 -8.73 -9.82
C VAL A 199 -15.05 -7.49 -9.05
N ALA A 200 -16.01 -6.73 -9.57
CA ALA A 200 -16.55 -5.55 -8.91
C ALA A 200 -17.16 -5.87 -7.53
N LEU A 201 -17.92 -6.95 -7.43
CA LEU A 201 -18.49 -7.43 -6.17
C LEU A 201 -17.39 -7.83 -5.18
N ALA A 202 -16.42 -8.65 -5.63
CA ALA A 202 -15.32 -9.10 -4.78
C ALA A 202 -14.46 -7.92 -4.28
N PHE A 203 -14.14 -6.97 -5.15
CA PHE A 203 -13.36 -5.79 -4.80
C PHE A 203 -14.13 -4.84 -3.86
N SER A 204 -15.45 -4.69 -4.07
CA SER A 204 -16.28 -3.90 -3.16
C SER A 204 -16.30 -4.49 -1.76
N GLU A 205 -16.45 -5.82 -1.65
CA GLU A 205 -16.41 -6.50 -0.36
C GLU A 205 -15.04 -6.38 0.30
N LEU A 206 -13.96 -6.54 -0.47
CA LEU A 206 -12.59 -6.41 0.03
C LEU A 206 -12.33 -5.02 0.63
N ILE A 207 -12.72 -3.94 -0.06
CA ILE A 207 -12.54 -2.58 0.46
C ILE A 207 -13.38 -2.38 1.72
N LEU A 208 -14.66 -2.72 1.68
CA LEU A 208 -15.58 -2.45 2.79
C LEU A 208 -15.22 -3.23 4.06
N THR A 209 -14.63 -4.43 3.92
CA THR A 209 -14.21 -5.27 5.05
C THR A 209 -12.81 -4.95 5.55
N LYS A 210 -11.83 -4.79 4.65
CA LYS A 210 -10.42 -4.54 5.01
C LYS A 210 -10.17 -3.10 5.41
N TYR A 211 -10.84 -2.15 4.76
CA TYR A 211 -10.66 -0.71 4.95
C TYR A 211 -11.99 -0.01 5.26
N PRO A 212 -12.59 -0.24 6.45
CA PRO A 212 -13.93 0.25 6.78
C PRO A 212 -14.04 1.79 6.83
N LYS A 213 -12.91 2.50 6.96
CA LYS A 213 -12.83 3.97 6.93
C LYS A 213 -12.67 4.53 5.50
N ASP A 214 -12.44 3.67 4.50
CA ASP A 214 -12.36 4.08 3.12
C ASP A 214 -13.75 4.31 2.53
N SER A 215 -13.77 5.01 1.41
CA SER A 215 -14.99 5.36 0.75
C SER A 215 -14.98 4.85 -0.69
N LEU A 216 -16.03 4.11 -1.06
CA LEU A 216 -16.16 3.51 -2.39
C LEU A 216 -17.42 4.04 -3.08
N ASN A 217 -17.26 4.57 -4.28
CA ASN A 217 -18.37 4.90 -5.18
C ASN A 217 -18.25 4.08 -6.46
N ILE A 218 -19.40 3.77 -7.07
CA ILE A 218 -19.45 2.96 -8.28
C ILE A 218 -20.17 3.76 -9.35
N VAL A 219 -19.55 3.84 -10.52
CA VAL A 219 -20.11 4.55 -11.68
C VAL A 219 -20.19 3.57 -12.84
N LEU A 220 -21.39 3.41 -13.37
CA LEU A 220 -21.60 2.69 -14.63
C LEU A 220 -21.46 3.69 -15.78
N PHE A 221 -20.77 3.32 -16.86
CA PHE A 221 -20.67 4.14 -18.06
C PHE A 221 -20.95 3.35 -19.34
N GLY A 222 -21.70 3.98 -20.23
CA GLY A 222 -22.05 3.51 -21.58
C GLY A 222 -22.28 4.76 -22.44
N ASP A 223 -23.46 4.97 -23.02
CA ASP A 223 -23.80 6.24 -23.68
C ASP A 223 -23.70 7.46 -22.71
N PHE A 224 -24.07 7.23 -21.45
CA PHE A 224 -23.97 8.19 -20.34
C PHE A 224 -23.36 7.52 -19.10
N ALA A 225 -22.92 8.32 -18.14
CA ALA A 225 -22.41 7.86 -16.86
C ALA A 225 -23.45 8.07 -15.74
N ARG A 226 -23.55 7.11 -14.82
CA ARG A 226 -24.40 7.23 -13.64
C ARG A 226 -23.76 6.55 -12.43
N GLU A 227 -23.91 7.17 -11.27
CA GLU A 227 -23.53 6.57 -10.00
C GLU A 227 -24.59 5.52 -9.58
N VAL A 228 -24.13 4.39 -9.04
CA VAL A 228 -24.96 3.32 -8.49
C VAL A 228 -24.48 2.93 -7.10
N LYS A 229 -25.36 2.31 -6.30
CA LYS A 229 -24.99 1.81 -4.98
C LYS A 229 -24.41 0.40 -5.11
N VAL A 230 -23.58 0.01 -4.13
CA VAL A 230 -23.02 -1.35 -4.04
C VAL A 230 -24.12 -2.42 -4.10
N LYS A 231 -25.25 -2.21 -3.43
CA LYS A 231 -26.41 -3.12 -3.47
C LYS A 231 -27.00 -3.35 -4.87
N ASP A 232 -26.76 -2.43 -5.80
CA ASP A 232 -27.30 -2.49 -7.16
C ASP A 232 -26.35 -3.26 -8.11
N LEU A 233 -25.09 -3.51 -7.70
CA LEU A 233 -24.08 -4.24 -8.48
C LEU A 233 -24.56 -5.59 -9.01
N PRO A 234 -25.23 -6.48 -8.24
CA PRO A 234 -25.65 -7.79 -8.74
C PRO A 234 -26.60 -7.69 -9.95
N TYR A 235 -27.35 -6.59 -10.03
CA TYR A 235 -28.43 -6.37 -10.99
C TYR A 235 -27.99 -5.57 -12.22
N ILE A 236 -26.71 -5.18 -12.31
CA ILE A 236 -26.20 -4.50 -13.50
C ILE A 236 -26.13 -5.49 -14.68
N GLY A 237 -26.42 -4.95 -15.86
CA GLY A 237 -26.33 -5.65 -17.13
C GLY A 237 -25.87 -4.69 -18.22
N VAL A 238 -25.78 -5.21 -19.44
CA VAL A 238 -25.35 -4.44 -20.60
C VAL A 238 -26.37 -3.34 -20.92
N GLY A 239 -25.86 -2.13 -21.03
CA GLY A 239 -26.56 -0.95 -21.50
C GLY A 239 -26.41 -0.73 -23.01
N PRO A 240 -26.62 0.51 -23.48
CA PRO A 240 -26.68 0.83 -24.91
C PRO A 240 -25.30 0.81 -25.61
N TYR A 241 -25.28 1.16 -26.90
CA TYR A 241 -24.23 0.80 -27.84
C TYR A 241 -22.85 1.44 -27.63
N HIS A 242 -22.74 2.63 -27.05
CA HIS A 242 -21.47 3.38 -27.04
C HIS A 242 -20.76 3.35 -25.70
N THR A 243 -19.47 3.70 -25.75
CA THR A 243 -18.60 3.85 -24.59
C THR A 243 -18.20 5.31 -24.43
N ASN A 244 -18.89 6.03 -23.55
CA ASN A 244 -18.59 7.43 -23.22
C ASN A 244 -17.67 7.51 -21.99
N THR A 245 -16.41 7.15 -22.20
CA THR A 245 -15.37 7.19 -21.16
C THR A 245 -15.21 8.59 -20.56
N LYS A 246 -15.38 9.64 -21.39
CA LYS A 246 -15.35 11.04 -20.92
C LYS A 246 -16.37 11.28 -19.82
N ALA A 247 -17.63 10.90 -20.03
CA ALA A 247 -18.68 11.07 -19.02
C ALA A 247 -18.37 10.28 -17.73
N GLY A 248 -17.83 9.07 -17.86
CA GLY A 248 -17.40 8.24 -16.73
C GLY A 248 -16.32 8.94 -15.89
N LEU A 249 -15.25 9.41 -16.54
CA LEU A 249 -14.15 10.11 -15.89
C LEU A 249 -14.56 11.46 -15.30
N GLU A 250 -15.41 12.23 -15.99
CA GLU A 250 -15.95 13.49 -15.48
C GLU A 250 -16.77 13.28 -14.20
N MET A 251 -17.64 12.26 -14.18
CA MET A 251 -18.41 11.91 -13.00
C MET A 251 -17.50 11.44 -11.85
N ALA A 252 -16.54 10.56 -12.12
CA ALA A 252 -15.59 10.09 -11.11
C ALA A 252 -14.80 11.25 -10.50
N ARG A 253 -14.29 12.17 -11.33
CA ARG A 253 -13.60 13.37 -10.87
C ARG A 253 -14.51 14.24 -9.99
N ASN A 254 -15.77 14.44 -10.37
CA ASN A 254 -16.72 15.22 -9.58
C ASN A 254 -17.04 14.58 -8.23
N ILE A 255 -17.13 13.24 -8.17
CA ILE A 255 -17.31 12.50 -6.91
C ILE A 255 -16.09 12.68 -6.01
N LEU A 256 -14.89 12.48 -6.56
CA LEU A 256 -13.63 12.61 -5.82
C LEU A 256 -13.41 14.05 -5.31
N LEU A 257 -13.71 15.07 -6.11
CA LEU A 257 -13.59 16.47 -5.69
C LEU A 257 -14.53 16.85 -4.54
N LYS A 258 -15.68 16.20 -4.41
CA LYS A 258 -16.61 16.39 -3.29
C LYS A 258 -16.11 15.70 -2.02
N LYS A 259 -15.40 14.59 -2.17
CA LYS A 259 -14.72 13.88 -1.09
C LYS A 259 -13.34 14.50 -0.85
N LYS A 260 -13.34 15.73 -0.32
CA LYS A 260 -12.13 16.32 0.26
C LYS A 260 -11.84 15.58 1.56
N ASN A 261 -11.08 14.50 1.47
CA ASN A 261 -10.42 13.91 2.62
C ASN A 261 -9.07 14.59 2.83
#